data_AF-A0A242WD20-F1
#
_entry.id   AF-A0A242WD20-F1
#
_cell.length_a   1.000
_cell.length_b   1.000
_cell.length_c   1.000
_cell.angle_alpha   90.00
_cell.angle_beta   90.00
_cell.angle_gamma   90.00
#
_symmetry.space_group_name_H-M   'P 1'
#
loop_
_entity.id
_entity.type
_entity.pdbx_description
1 polymer ?
#
loop_
_entity_poly.entity_id
_entity_poly.type
_entity_poly.pdbx_seq_one_letter_code
_entity_poly.pdbx_strand_id
1 'polypeptide(L)' 'MNGNAYPQCDIWIRSVLTKPSLSDERKWTFWQYTNRGKLSGYNGKEKYIDLNVFYGNEEEFENYGMKD' A
#
# COMPACT_ATOMS: atom_id res chain seq x y z
N MET A 1 2.14 8.63 17.23
CA MET A 1 3.51 8.15 16.97
C MET A 1 4.30 9.34 16.44
N ASN A 2 5.55 9.54 16.86
CA ASN A 2 6.36 10.67 16.38
C ASN A 2 6.54 10.56 14.86
N GLY A 3 6.02 11.54 14.13
CA GLY A 3 5.89 11.57 12.67
C GLY A 3 7.17 11.66 11.84
N ASN A 4 8.31 11.38 12.46
CA ASN A 4 9.64 11.61 11.87
C ASN A 4 10.56 10.39 11.98
N ALA A 5 10.01 9.22 12.30
CA ALA A 5 10.76 7.98 12.24
C ALA A 5 10.83 7.48 10.79
N TYR A 6 12.01 7.03 10.37
CA TYR A 6 12.27 6.45 9.03
C TYR A 6 11.95 7.39 7.86
N PRO A 7 12.50 8.63 7.82
CA PRO A 7 12.26 9.56 6.71
C PRO A 7 12.79 9.06 5.36
N GLN A 8 13.76 8.13 5.37
CA GLN A 8 14.34 7.50 4.19
C GLN A 8 13.49 6.36 3.62
N CYS A 9 12.38 5.99 4.28
CA CYS A 9 11.54 4.88 3.87
C CYS A 9 10.17 5.38 3.44
N ASP A 10 9.71 4.87 2.30
CA ASP A 10 8.33 5.00 1.85
C ASP A 10 7.36 4.25 2.77
N ILE A 11 6.11 4.72 2.83
CA ILE A 11 5.11 4.21 3.77
C ILE A 11 4.11 3.29 3.04
N TRP A 12 4.04 2.05 3.49
CA TRP A 12 2.95 1.12 3.16
C TRP A 12 1.97 1.06 4.33
N ILE A 13 0.83 1.73 4.19
CA ILE A 13 -0.17 1.86 5.26
C ILE A 13 -1.30 0.83 5.10
N ARG A 14 -1.76 0.27 6.22
CA ARG A 14 -3.00 -0.52 6.26
C ARG A 14 -4.16 0.33 6.74
N SER A 15 -5.18 0.48 5.90
CA SER A 15 -6.45 1.13 6.28
C SER A 15 -7.60 0.44 5.56
N VAL A 16 -8.19 -0.59 6.18
CA VAL A 16 -9.21 -1.44 5.54
C VAL A 16 -10.65 -0.97 5.79
N LEU A 17 -10.84 0.01 6.68
CA LEU A 17 -12.15 0.56 7.05
C LEU A 17 -12.36 2.00 6.55
N THR A 18 -11.27 2.74 6.32
CA THR A 18 -11.29 4.17 6.05
C THR A 18 -10.30 4.53 4.96
N LYS A 19 -10.44 5.73 4.38
CA LYS A 19 -9.38 6.27 3.51
C LYS A 19 -8.09 6.46 4.33
N PRO A 20 -6.91 6.19 3.75
CA PRO A 20 -5.66 6.31 4.47
C PRO A 20 -5.32 7.79 4.70
N SER A 21 -5.02 8.13 5.95
CA SER A 21 -4.35 9.38 6.34
C SER A 21 -3.29 9.06 7.41
N LEU A 22 -2.13 9.71 7.33
CA LEU A 22 -1.07 9.58 8.32
C LEU A 22 -1.12 10.78 9.28
N SER A 23 -0.88 10.54 10.57
CA SER A 23 -1.00 11.55 11.62
C SER A 23 0.05 12.66 11.55
N ASP A 24 1.08 12.45 10.73
CA ASP A 24 2.21 13.35 10.48
C ASP A 24 2.17 13.98 9.08
N GLU A 25 1.02 13.87 8.40
CA GLU A 25 0.76 14.41 7.06
C GLU A 25 1.69 13.89 5.95
N ARG A 26 2.51 12.87 6.24
CA ARG A 26 3.30 12.20 5.20
C ARG A 26 2.38 11.57 4.16
N LYS A 27 2.88 11.48 2.93
CA LYS A 27 2.24 10.70 1.87
C LYS A 27 2.56 9.22 2.07
N TRP A 28 1.59 8.36 1.81
CA TRP A 28 1.79 6.92 1.67
C TRP A 28 2.13 6.58 0.23
N THR A 29 2.86 5.49 0.03
CA THR A 29 3.26 4.97 -1.29
C THR A 29 2.41 3.76 -1.67
N PHE A 30 2.10 2.91 -0.69
CA PHE A 30 1.16 1.80 -0.85
C PHE A 30 0.07 1.83 0.21
N TRP A 31 -1.12 1.42 -0.18
CA TRP A 31 -2.26 1.31 0.72
C TRP A 31 -2.88 -0.08 0.64
N GLN A 32 -2.85 -0.82 1.75
CA GLN A 32 -3.66 -2.03 1.93
C GLN A 32 -5.10 -1.64 2.28
N TYR A 33 -6.01 -1.79 1.32
CA TYR A 33 -7.40 -1.34 1.43
C TYR A 33 -8.40 -2.44 1.79
N THR A 34 -8.01 -3.72 1.66
CA THR A 34 -8.84 -4.85 2.09
C THR A 34 -8.00 -6.05 2.46
N ASN A 35 -8.46 -6.81 3.45
CA ASN A 35 -7.93 -8.11 3.84
C ASN A 35 -8.84 -9.27 3.43
N ARG A 36 -9.86 -8.99 2.61
CA ARG A 36 -10.88 -9.98 2.18
C ARG A 36 -11.03 -10.04 0.67
N GLY A 37 -9.98 -9.65 -0.06
CA GLY A 37 -9.93 -9.79 -1.50
C GLY A 37 -10.15 -11.24 -1.93
N LYS A 38 -10.85 -11.42 -3.05
CA LYS A 38 -10.97 -12.68 -3.75
C LYS A 38 -10.62 -12.45 -5.20
N LEU A 39 -9.66 -13.19 -5.72
CA LEU A 39 -9.23 -13.08 -7.10
C LEU A 39 -9.76 -14.28 -7.88
N SER A 40 -10.37 -14.03 -9.03
CA SER A 40 -10.79 -15.10 -9.94
C SER A 40 -9.57 -15.93 -10.34
N GLY A 41 -9.72 -17.25 -10.34
CA GLY A 41 -8.63 -18.18 -10.68
C GLY A 41 -7.66 -18.50 -9.52
N TYR A 42 -7.75 -17.82 -8.39
CA TYR A 42 -6.95 -18.17 -7.21
C TYR A 42 -7.62 -19.34 -6.45
N ASN A 43 -6.85 -20.44 -6.26
CA ASN A 43 -7.30 -21.65 -5.56
C ASN A 43 -6.33 -22.08 -4.44
N GLY A 44 -5.70 -21.11 -3.77
CA GLY A 44 -4.84 -21.37 -2.63
C GLY A 44 -5.62 -21.69 -1.35
N LYS A 45 -4.92 -22.19 -0.33
CA LYS A 45 -5.52 -22.58 0.97
C LYS A 45 -6.18 -21.40 1.68
N GLU A 46 -5.52 -20.24 1.66
CA GLU A 46 -6.03 -19.02 2.27
C GLU A 46 -7.02 -18.32 1.34
N LYS A 47 -8.31 -18.36 1.71
CA LYS A 47 -9.42 -17.85 0.90
C LYS A 47 -9.34 -16.33 0.61
N TYR A 48 -8.74 -15.59 1.51
CA TYR A 48 -8.75 -14.13 1.50
C TYR A 48 -7.35 -13.59 1.21
N ILE A 49 -7.29 -12.62 0.31
CA ILE A 49 -6.06 -11.99 -0.15
C ILE A 49 -6.09 -10.53 0.26
N ASP A 50 -4.98 -10.06 0.82
CA ASP A 50 -4.76 -8.64 1.06
C ASP A 50 -4.57 -7.92 -0.30
N LEU A 51 -5.43 -6.95 -0.61
CA LEU A 51 -5.30 -6.15 -1.82
C LEU A 51 -4.77 -4.76 -1.48
N ASN A 52 -3.91 -4.27 -2.37
CA ASN A 52 -3.18 -3.03 -2.22
C ASN A 52 -3.31 -2.16 -3.47
N VAL A 53 -3.10 -0.86 -3.31
CA VAL A 53 -2.95 0.09 -4.43
C VAL A 53 -1.68 0.93 -4.24
N PHE A 54 -1.07 1.34 -5.35
CA PHE A 54 0.06 2.25 -5.40
C PHE A 54 -0.42 3.71 -5.52
N TYR A 55 0.30 4.64 -4.90
CA TYR A 55 0.06 6.08 -5.03
C TYR A 55 0.75 6.62 -6.29
N GLY A 56 0.10 6.49 -7.44
CA GLY A 56 0.63 6.99 -8.71
C GLY A 56 -0.08 6.39 -9.92
N ASN A 57 0.42 6.73 -11.10
CA ASN A 57 0.03 6.15 -12.38
C ASN A 57 0.91 4.94 -12.76
N GLU A 58 0.64 4.35 -13.92
CA GLU A 58 1.35 3.16 -14.43
C GLU A 58 2.83 3.43 -14.69
N GLU A 59 3.18 4.53 -15.36
CA GLU A 59 4.57 4.93 -15.63
C GLU A 59 5.36 5.18 -14.33
N GLU A 60 4.74 5.84 -13.35
CA GLU A 60 5.35 6.04 -12.03
C GLU A 60 5.59 4.70 -11.30
N PHE A 61 4.67 3.73 -11.46
CA PHE A 61 4.82 2.40 -10.89
C PHE A 61 5.90 1.58 -11.59
N GLU A 62 5.98 1.63 -12.93
CA GLU A 62 7.01 0.96 -13.73
C GLU A 62 8.42 1.44 -13.36
N ASN A 63 8.56 2.72 -13.00
CA ASN A 63 9.83 3.32 -12.60
C ASN A 63 10.09 3.23 -11.07
N TYR A 64 9.15 2.73 -10.28
CA TYR A 64 9.28 2.72 -8.83
C TYR A 64 10.39 1.77 -8.35
N GLY A 65 11.35 2.31 -7.59
CA GLY A 65 12.47 1.54 -7.04
C GLY A 65 13.59 1.21 -8.03
N MET A 66 13.47 1.66 -9.28
CA MET A 66 14.54 1.61 -10.26
C MET A 66 15.65 2.57 -9.84
N LYS A 67 16.90 2.14 -9.96
CA LYS A 67 18.06 3.04 -9.89
C LYS A 67 18.35 3.52 -11.31
N ASP A 68 18.83 4.76 -11.43
CA ASP A 68 19.57 5.19 -12.63
C ASP A 68 20.72 4.20 -12.95
#